data_AF-A0A923MYH2-F1
#
_entry.id   AF-A0A923MYH2-F1
#
_cell.length_a   1.000
_cell.length_b   1.000
_cell.length_c   1.000
_cell.angle_alpha   90.00
_cell.angle_beta   90.00
_cell.angle_gamma   90.00
#
_symmetry.space_group_name_H-M   'P 1'
#
loop_
_entity.id
_entity.type
_entity.pdbx_description
1 polymer ?
#
loop_
_entity_poly.entity_id
_entity_poly.type
_entity_poly.pdbx_seq_one_letter_code
_entity_poly.pdbx_strand_id
1 'polypeptide(L)'
;MNRIGLELLQQVDKNADGFAELLSNHQLPPKFLDFITLFKIGYKSFKLEKIVLNDDEMDFYPLTSIVTYDGVQVDGEEYFGTIDHIFPYKKVLDEIEKYKNKEENWNKFGFIQIGLIYQGDVLLLGVENKNRDEIWRYGQGLLSNVHTKLEDNIFDLFMRSKEVLLQEDLEDWGIKPYQIYKLLTEDFWRVRKENV
;
A
#
# COMPACT_ATOMS: atom_id res chain seq x y z
N MET A 1 3.61 15.30 -11.14
CA MET A 1 3.16 13.90 -11.10
C MET A 1 1.78 13.91 -10.48
N ASN A 2 0.76 13.40 -11.15
CA ASN A 2 -0.62 13.35 -10.62
C ASN A 2 -1.21 11.95 -10.90
N ARG A 3 -0.48 10.88 -10.57
CA ARG A 3 -1.09 9.54 -10.64
C ARG A 3 -2.01 9.37 -9.46
N ILE A 4 -3.18 8.83 -9.72
CA ILE A 4 -4.22 8.57 -8.73
C ILE A 4 -4.84 7.21 -8.98
N GLY A 5 -5.51 6.68 -7.99
CA GLY A 5 -6.34 5.51 -8.16
C GLY A 5 -5.54 4.24 -8.48
N LEU A 6 -6.17 3.37 -9.26
CA LEU A 6 -5.60 2.11 -9.74
C LEU A 6 -4.42 2.30 -10.70
N GLU A 7 -4.20 3.50 -11.26
CA GLU A 7 -3.06 3.76 -12.15
C GLU A 7 -1.71 3.61 -11.44
N LEU A 8 -1.72 3.76 -10.10
CA LEU A 8 -0.59 3.59 -9.20
C LEU A 8 -0.09 2.14 -9.15
N LEU A 9 -0.90 1.18 -9.53
CA LEU A 9 -0.59 -0.24 -9.39
C LEU A 9 0.04 -0.83 -10.66
N GLN A 10 1.02 -1.69 -10.47
CA GLN A 10 1.58 -2.55 -11.52
C GLN A 10 0.56 -3.63 -11.91
N GLN A 11 0.61 -4.05 -13.17
CA GLN A 11 -0.18 -5.17 -13.66
C GLN A 11 0.33 -6.48 -13.04
N VAL A 12 -0.59 -7.41 -12.80
CA VAL A 12 -0.30 -8.72 -12.21
C VAL A 12 0.78 -9.49 -13.01
N ASP A 13 1.66 -10.18 -12.28
CA ASP A 13 2.48 -11.26 -12.84
C ASP A 13 1.83 -12.60 -12.48
N LYS A 14 1.22 -13.26 -13.48
CA LYS A 14 0.50 -14.52 -13.29
C LYS A 14 1.43 -15.71 -12.98
N ASN A 15 2.73 -15.55 -13.16
CA ASN A 15 3.73 -16.56 -12.82
C ASN A 15 4.31 -16.36 -11.41
N ALA A 16 3.80 -15.37 -10.66
CA ALA A 16 4.25 -15.12 -9.30
C ALA A 16 3.96 -16.31 -8.39
N ASP A 17 4.93 -16.63 -7.54
CA ASP A 17 4.86 -17.72 -6.58
C ASP A 17 3.68 -17.52 -5.60
N GLY A 18 2.84 -18.55 -5.44
CA GLY A 18 1.60 -18.52 -4.65
C GLY A 18 0.38 -17.89 -5.34
N PHE A 19 0.49 -17.33 -6.56
CA PHE A 19 -0.62 -16.68 -7.25
C PHE A 19 -1.81 -17.63 -7.52
N ALA A 20 -1.54 -18.77 -8.17
CA ALA A 20 -2.58 -19.73 -8.54
C ALA A 20 -3.26 -20.35 -7.32
N GLU A 21 -2.49 -20.62 -6.26
CA GLU A 21 -3.00 -21.14 -5.00
C GLU A 21 -3.95 -20.14 -4.34
N LEU A 22 -3.55 -18.87 -4.25
CA LEU A 22 -4.38 -17.81 -3.66
C LEU A 22 -5.69 -17.62 -4.44
N LEU A 23 -5.65 -17.67 -5.78
CA LEU A 23 -6.85 -17.56 -6.62
C LEU A 23 -7.85 -18.70 -6.40
N SER A 24 -7.38 -19.89 -6.03
CA SER A 24 -8.26 -21.03 -5.77
C SER A 24 -8.86 -21.04 -4.36
N ASN A 25 -8.49 -20.07 -3.51
CA ASN A 25 -8.88 -20.08 -2.11
C ASN A 25 -10.30 -19.52 -1.89
N HIS A 26 -11.24 -20.40 -1.58
CA HIS A 26 -12.64 -20.06 -1.37
C HIS A 26 -12.93 -19.21 -0.11
N GLN A 27 -11.95 -19.02 0.78
CA GLN A 27 -12.11 -18.13 1.94
C GLN A 27 -11.98 -16.66 1.55
N LEU A 28 -11.26 -16.37 0.47
CA LEU A 28 -11.12 -15.00 0.01
C LEU A 28 -12.41 -14.52 -0.67
N PRO A 29 -12.76 -13.24 -0.48
CA PRO A 29 -13.96 -12.69 -1.03
C PRO A 29 -13.75 -12.33 -2.51
N PRO A 30 -14.81 -12.39 -3.35
CA PRO A 30 -14.65 -12.30 -4.81
C PRO A 30 -14.00 -11.00 -5.29
N LYS A 31 -14.29 -9.84 -4.67
CA LYS A 31 -13.67 -8.58 -5.14
C LYS A 31 -12.17 -8.56 -4.89
N PHE A 32 -11.71 -9.17 -3.80
CA PHE A 32 -10.27 -9.28 -3.56
C PHE A 32 -9.61 -10.24 -4.55
N LEU A 33 -10.27 -11.35 -4.90
CA LEU A 33 -9.82 -12.25 -5.95
C LEU A 33 -9.73 -11.53 -7.30
N ASP A 34 -10.78 -10.80 -7.68
CA ASP A 34 -10.77 -9.99 -8.91
C ASP A 34 -9.63 -8.98 -8.91
N PHE A 35 -9.41 -8.29 -7.78
CA PHE A 35 -8.32 -7.34 -7.64
C PHE A 35 -6.94 -7.98 -7.91
N ILE A 36 -6.65 -9.13 -7.30
CA ILE A 36 -5.35 -9.79 -7.50
C ILE A 36 -5.21 -10.40 -8.90
N THR A 37 -6.31 -10.65 -9.65
CA THR A 37 -6.21 -11.05 -11.06
C THR A 37 -5.83 -9.92 -12.01
N LEU A 38 -5.97 -8.66 -11.58
CA LEU A 38 -5.71 -7.47 -12.37
C LEU A 38 -4.40 -6.79 -11.94
N PHE A 39 -4.16 -6.72 -10.64
CA PHE A 39 -3.08 -5.93 -10.06
C PHE A 39 -2.08 -6.79 -9.29
N LYS A 40 -0.82 -6.38 -9.37
CA LYS A 40 0.26 -6.99 -8.60
C LYS A 40 0.15 -6.57 -7.13
N ILE A 41 0.33 -7.52 -6.22
CA ILE A 41 0.49 -7.29 -4.77
C ILE A 41 1.93 -7.56 -4.33
N GLY A 42 2.28 -7.21 -3.08
CA GLY A 42 3.63 -7.30 -2.54
C GLY A 42 4.40 -5.97 -2.53
N TYR A 43 5.63 -6.00 -2.04
CA TYR A 43 6.48 -4.81 -1.81
C TYR A 43 6.81 -3.99 -3.07
N LYS A 44 6.61 -4.55 -4.27
CA LYS A 44 6.86 -3.90 -5.56
C LYS A 44 5.58 -3.75 -6.38
N SER A 45 4.45 -3.59 -5.71
CA SER A 45 3.13 -3.43 -6.33
C SER A 45 2.91 -2.02 -6.90
N PHE A 46 3.46 -1.00 -6.23
CA PHE A 46 3.30 0.39 -6.65
C PHE A 46 4.28 0.80 -7.76
N LYS A 47 3.81 1.71 -8.61
CA LYS A 47 4.63 2.51 -9.52
C LYS A 47 5.02 3.77 -8.76
N LEU A 48 6.16 3.72 -8.09
CA LEU A 48 6.76 4.87 -7.41
C LEU A 48 7.82 5.51 -8.31
N GLU A 49 7.90 6.84 -8.27
CA GLU A 49 9.06 7.53 -8.81
C GLU A 49 10.26 7.30 -7.88
N LYS A 50 11.43 7.16 -8.50
CA LYS A 50 12.70 6.95 -7.80
C LYS A 50 13.63 8.12 -8.03
N ILE A 51 14.50 8.39 -7.07
CA ILE A 51 15.56 9.39 -7.18
C ILE A 51 16.92 8.75 -6.88
N VAL A 52 17.93 9.14 -7.66
CA VAL A 52 19.34 8.85 -7.38
C VAL A 52 19.96 10.10 -6.76
N LEU A 53 20.53 9.94 -5.58
CA LEU A 53 21.13 11.05 -4.82
C LEU A 53 22.60 11.27 -5.20
N ASN A 54 23.32 10.20 -5.54
CA ASN A 54 24.70 10.25 -6.02
C ASN A 54 24.89 9.38 -7.26
N ASP A 55 25.49 9.98 -8.31
CA ASP A 55 25.68 9.33 -9.60
C ASP A 55 26.70 8.17 -9.56
N ASP A 56 27.58 8.16 -8.55
CA ASP A 56 28.68 7.18 -8.45
C ASP A 56 28.20 5.80 -7.98
N GLU A 57 27.19 5.75 -7.09
CA GLU A 57 26.68 4.51 -6.48
C GLU A 57 25.38 4.01 -7.13
N MET A 58 24.63 4.89 -7.83
CA MET A 58 23.35 4.57 -8.49
C MET A 58 22.33 3.89 -7.55
N ASP A 59 22.36 4.23 -6.27
CA ASP A 59 21.36 3.78 -5.31
C ASP A 59 20.03 4.52 -5.54
N PHE A 60 18.97 3.74 -5.69
CA PHE A 60 17.62 4.24 -5.95
C PHE A 60 16.82 4.38 -4.65
N TYR A 61 16.42 5.61 -4.36
CA TYR A 61 15.53 5.92 -3.25
C TYR A 61 14.12 6.21 -3.77
N PRO A 62 13.06 5.89 -3.01
CA PRO A 62 11.72 6.35 -3.34
C PRO A 62 11.69 7.89 -3.29
N LEU A 63 11.17 8.53 -4.33
CA LEU A 63 10.91 9.97 -4.34
C LEU A 63 9.47 10.29 -3.91
N THR A 64 8.58 9.31 -4.11
CA THR A 64 7.15 9.45 -3.86
C THR A 64 6.63 8.36 -2.94
N SER A 65 5.49 8.63 -2.31
CA SER A 65 4.72 7.69 -1.51
C SER A 65 3.26 7.67 -1.93
N ILE A 66 2.52 6.64 -1.49
CA ILE A 66 1.10 6.46 -1.78
C ILE A 66 0.26 6.82 -0.55
N VAL A 67 -0.25 8.05 -0.55
CA VAL A 67 -1.19 8.51 0.46
C VAL A 67 -2.60 8.10 0.05
N THR A 68 -3.35 7.50 0.97
CA THR A 68 -4.74 7.06 0.75
C THR A 68 -5.72 7.93 1.54
N TYR A 69 -5.29 8.41 2.70
CA TYR A 69 -6.05 9.30 3.56
C TYR A 69 -5.19 10.51 3.90
N ASP A 70 -5.72 11.70 3.61
CA ASP A 70 -5.04 12.98 3.81
C ASP A 70 -5.99 13.92 4.54
N GLY A 71 -5.99 13.85 5.87
CA GLY A 71 -6.83 14.67 6.72
C GLY A 71 -8.34 14.37 6.61
N VAL A 72 -8.72 13.12 6.34
CA VAL A 72 -10.14 12.78 6.20
C VAL A 72 -10.78 12.52 7.56
N GLN A 73 -12.05 12.87 7.72
CA GLN A 73 -12.79 12.55 8.93
C GLN A 73 -13.25 11.09 8.92
N VAL A 74 -12.78 10.30 9.90
CA VAL A 74 -13.22 8.93 10.14
C VAL A 74 -13.61 8.81 11.61
N ASP A 75 -14.85 8.41 11.88
CA ASP A 75 -15.42 8.32 13.24
C ASP A 75 -15.28 9.62 14.08
N GLY A 76 -15.19 10.78 13.42
CA GLY A 76 -15.04 12.09 14.08
C GLY A 76 -13.60 12.48 14.41
N GLU A 77 -12.62 11.70 13.97
CA GLU A 77 -11.19 12.03 14.05
C GLU A 77 -10.60 12.29 12.67
N GLU A 78 -9.61 13.18 12.62
CA GLU A 78 -8.82 13.39 11.41
C GLU A 78 -7.83 12.24 11.23
N TYR A 79 -7.96 11.52 10.11
CA TYR A 79 -7.15 10.36 9.78
C TYR A 79 -6.21 10.66 8.60
N PHE A 80 -4.95 10.34 8.83
CA PHE A 80 -3.91 10.31 7.81
C PHE A 80 -3.49 8.86 7.61
N GLY A 81 -3.29 8.45 6.37
CA GLY A 81 -3.06 7.05 6.06
C GLY A 81 -2.30 6.85 4.77
N THR A 82 -1.10 6.32 4.89
CA THR A 82 -0.24 5.93 3.77
C THR A 82 -0.22 4.42 3.69
N ILE A 83 -0.51 3.86 2.51
CA ILE A 83 -0.37 2.41 2.35
C ILE A 83 1.13 2.12 2.22
N ASP A 84 1.63 1.26 3.10
CA ASP A 84 2.99 0.73 2.98
C ASP A 84 3.01 -0.33 1.87
N HIS A 85 2.33 -1.46 2.09
CA HIS A 85 2.18 -2.50 1.08
C HIS A 85 1.04 -3.46 1.38
N ILE A 86 0.50 -4.06 0.31
CA ILE A 86 -0.22 -5.33 0.39
C ILE A 86 0.81 -6.46 0.43
N PHE A 87 0.59 -7.47 1.27
CA PHE A 87 1.46 -8.61 1.41
C PHE A 87 1.62 -9.40 0.08
N PRO A 88 2.80 -10.00 -0.17
CA PRO A 88 2.96 -10.94 -1.27
C PRO A 88 2.04 -12.16 -1.11
N TYR A 89 1.69 -12.81 -2.23
CA TYR A 89 0.74 -13.94 -2.27
C TYR A 89 0.98 -14.99 -1.18
N LYS A 90 2.22 -15.47 -1.02
CA LYS A 90 2.59 -16.45 0.01
C LYS A 90 2.28 -15.99 1.43
N LYS A 91 2.56 -14.74 1.75
CA LYS A 91 2.26 -14.21 3.08
C LYS A 91 0.76 -14.08 3.30
N VAL A 92 -0.04 -13.77 2.27
CA VAL A 92 -1.50 -13.82 2.38
C VAL A 92 -2.00 -15.26 2.61
N LEU A 93 -1.38 -16.26 1.96
CA LEU A 93 -1.68 -17.68 2.24
C LEU A 93 -1.39 -18.04 3.70
N ASP A 94 -0.26 -17.60 4.24
CA ASP A 94 0.08 -17.81 5.65
C ASP A 94 -0.97 -17.17 6.57
N GLU A 95 -1.42 -15.94 6.26
CA GLU A 95 -2.48 -15.26 7.02
C GLU A 95 -3.84 -15.96 6.92
N ILE A 96 -4.11 -16.66 5.81
CA ILE A 96 -5.30 -17.52 5.68
C ILE A 96 -5.20 -18.74 6.60
N GLU A 97 -4.03 -19.36 6.74
CA GLU A 97 -3.84 -20.46 7.69
C GLU A 97 -4.01 -20.00 9.14
N LYS A 98 -3.43 -18.85 9.51
CA LYS A 98 -3.66 -18.23 10.82
C LYS A 98 -5.14 -17.96 11.08
N TYR A 99 -5.84 -17.49 10.06
CA TYR A 99 -7.28 -17.25 10.13
C TYR A 99 -8.09 -18.52 10.36
N LYS A 100 -7.76 -19.63 9.68
CA LYS A 100 -8.39 -20.94 9.90
C LYS A 100 -8.22 -21.40 11.35
N ASN A 101 -7.04 -21.15 11.92
CA ASN A 101 -6.70 -21.50 13.30
C ASN A 101 -7.16 -20.46 14.33
N LYS A 102 -7.68 -19.31 13.88
CA LYS A 102 -8.09 -18.17 14.71
C LYS A 102 -6.99 -17.68 15.66
N GLU A 103 -5.76 -17.63 15.15
CA GLU A 103 -4.56 -17.29 15.94
C GLU A 103 -4.58 -15.85 16.45
N GLU A 104 -5.03 -14.91 15.62
CA GLU A 104 -5.04 -13.48 15.96
C GLU A 104 -6.43 -13.00 16.41
N ASN A 105 -6.46 -11.90 17.17
CA ASN A 105 -7.72 -11.34 17.67
C ASN A 105 -8.67 -10.93 16.55
N TRP A 106 -8.16 -10.33 15.46
CA TRP A 106 -8.98 -9.98 14.29
C TRP A 106 -9.54 -11.20 13.54
N ASN A 107 -8.87 -12.36 13.60
CA ASN A 107 -9.39 -13.57 12.98
C ASN A 107 -10.71 -14.03 13.62
N LYS A 108 -10.87 -13.80 14.93
CA LYS A 108 -12.11 -14.08 15.67
C LYS A 108 -13.28 -13.20 15.23
N PHE A 109 -12.98 -12.05 14.62
CA PHE A 109 -13.97 -11.11 14.10
C PHE A 109 -14.21 -11.27 12.58
N GLY A 110 -13.64 -12.29 11.95
CA GLY A 110 -13.88 -12.58 10.54
C GLY A 110 -12.94 -11.83 9.57
N PHE A 111 -11.74 -11.47 10.03
CA PHE A 111 -10.76 -10.74 9.23
C PHE A 111 -9.45 -11.49 9.01
N ILE A 112 -8.83 -11.23 7.87
CA ILE A 112 -7.48 -11.69 7.51
C ILE A 112 -6.59 -10.47 7.32
N GLN A 113 -5.35 -10.52 7.80
CA GLN A 113 -4.38 -9.47 7.50
C GLN A 113 -3.90 -9.59 6.06
N ILE A 114 -3.98 -8.49 5.32
CA ILE A 114 -3.54 -8.44 3.91
C ILE A 114 -2.42 -7.44 3.66
N GLY A 115 -2.04 -6.62 4.65
CA GLY A 115 -1.00 -5.63 4.47
C GLY A 115 -0.75 -4.79 5.70
N LEU A 116 -0.04 -3.69 5.48
CA LEU A 116 0.21 -2.65 6.46
C LEU A 116 -0.20 -1.29 5.88
N ILE A 117 -0.75 -0.46 6.76
CA ILE A 117 -1.09 0.94 6.49
C ILE A 117 -0.54 1.77 7.65
N TYR A 118 -0.22 3.04 7.42
CA TYR A 118 0.09 4.07 8.42
C TYR A 118 0.82 3.62 9.71
N GLN A 119 2.11 3.94 9.82
CA GLN A 119 2.90 3.71 11.05
C GLN A 119 2.86 2.25 11.58
N GLY A 120 2.62 1.28 10.70
CA GLY A 120 2.60 -0.14 11.06
C GLY A 120 1.24 -0.66 11.54
N ASP A 121 0.17 0.11 11.37
CA ASP A 121 -1.19 -0.40 11.54
C ASP A 121 -1.46 -1.55 10.56
N VAL A 122 -2.27 -2.49 11.02
CA VAL A 122 -2.62 -3.70 10.28
C VAL A 122 -3.75 -3.39 9.30
N LEU A 123 -3.54 -3.71 8.02
CA LEU A 123 -4.58 -3.67 7.01
C LEU A 123 -5.29 -5.02 6.93
N LEU A 124 -6.59 -5.01 7.14
CA LEU A 124 -7.44 -6.19 7.26
C LEU A 124 -8.45 -6.27 6.11
N LEU A 125 -8.72 -7.51 5.67
CA LEU A 125 -9.76 -7.88 4.73
C LEU A 125 -10.84 -8.68 5.45
N GLY A 126 -12.10 -8.24 5.33
CA GLY A 126 -13.23 -9.00 5.84
C GLY A 126 -13.57 -10.19 4.94
N VAL A 127 -13.63 -11.38 5.55
CA VAL A 127 -13.87 -12.66 4.84
C VAL A 127 -15.15 -13.36 5.28
N GLU A 128 -15.76 -12.94 6.40
CA GLU A 128 -16.96 -13.55 6.96
C GLU A 128 -18.16 -12.58 7.02
N ASN A 129 -19.36 -13.14 6.77
CA ASN A 129 -20.65 -12.53 7.09
C ASN A 129 -20.83 -11.10 6.55
N LYS A 130 -21.23 -10.19 7.44
CA LYS A 130 -21.59 -8.79 7.15
C LYS A 130 -20.39 -7.91 6.78
N ASN A 131 -19.16 -8.36 7.05
CA ASN A 131 -17.94 -7.58 6.78
C ASN A 131 -17.25 -8.04 5.49
N ARG A 132 -17.86 -8.95 4.72
CA ARG A 132 -17.23 -9.53 3.53
C ARG A 132 -16.86 -8.44 2.52
N ASP A 133 -15.66 -8.56 1.95
CA ASP A 133 -15.01 -7.59 1.04
C ASP A 133 -14.53 -6.30 1.72
N GLU A 134 -15.04 -5.93 2.89
CA GLU A 134 -14.69 -4.67 3.54
C GLU A 134 -13.21 -4.61 3.92
N ILE A 135 -12.64 -3.41 3.82
CA ILE A 135 -11.28 -3.11 4.24
C ILE A 135 -11.32 -2.39 5.58
N TRP A 136 -10.48 -2.86 6.49
CA TRP A 136 -10.41 -2.36 7.86
C TRP A 136 -8.97 -2.07 8.22
N ARG A 137 -8.78 -1.18 9.20
CA ARG A 137 -7.50 -1.04 9.91
C ARG A 137 -7.63 -1.51 11.34
N TYR A 138 -6.54 -2.06 11.88
CA TYR A 138 -6.40 -2.42 13.28
C TYR A 138 -5.06 -1.92 13.80
N GLY A 139 -5.06 -1.12 14.87
CA GLY A 139 -3.83 -0.54 15.42
C GLY A 139 -4.07 0.75 16.20
N GLN A 140 -3.08 1.64 16.25
CA GLN A 140 -3.11 2.85 17.08
C GLN A 140 -3.15 4.15 16.26
N GLY A 141 -3.23 4.07 14.93
CA GLY A 141 -3.33 5.26 14.05
C GLY A 141 -4.57 6.14 14.22
N LEU A 142 -5.59 5.69 14.97
CA LEU A 142 -6.72 6.50 15.44
C LEU A 142 -6.73 6.47 16.96
N LEU A 143 -6.82 7.65 17.59
CA LEU A 143 -6.61 7.82 19.03
C LEU A 143 -7.74 7.20 19.86
N SER A 144 -8.96 7.12 19.30
CA SER A 144 -10.13 6.59 20.01
C SER A 144 -10.46 5.12 19.71
N ASN A 145 -10.15 4.61 18.52
CA ASN A 145 -10.63 3.31 18.06
C ASN A 145 -9.48 2.40 17.61
N VAL A 146 -9.35 1.23 18.24
CA VAL A 146 -8.33 0.20 17.91
C VAL A 146 -8.62 -0.51 16.58
N HIS A 147 -9.84 -0.39 16.06
CA HIS A 147 -10.18 -0.87 14.72
C HIS A 147 -11.25 0.01 14.09
N THR A 148 -11.15 0.25 12.78
CA THR A 148 -12.09 1.10 12.04
C THR A 148 -12.23 0.61 10.61
N LYS A 149 -13.46 0.66 10.09
CA LYS A 149 -13.72 0.38 8.69
C LYS A 149 -13.15 1.51 7.85
N LEU A 150 -12.38 1.15 6.85
CA LEU A 150 -11.77 2.06 5.91
C LEU A 150 -12.63 2.20 4.65
N GLU A 151 -12.91 1.08 3.98
CA GLU A 151 -13.66 1.08 2.71
C GLU A 151 -14.53 -0.17 2.56
N ASP A 152 -15.44 -0.12 1.58
CA ASP A 152 -16.30 -1.25 1.23
C ASP A 152 -15.58 -2.36 0.48
N ASN A 153 -14.46 -2.06 -0.18
CA ASN A 153 -13.59 -3.04 -0.82
C ASN A 153 -12.21 -2.50 -1.19
N ILE A 154 -11.33 -3.40 -1.63
CA ILE A 154 -9.95 -3.09 -2.00
C ILE A 154 -9.83 -2.14 -3.19
N PHE A 155 -10.77 -2.15 -4.15
CA PHE A 155 -10.73 -1.19 -5.25
C PHE A 155 -11.02 0.22 -4.76
N ASP A 156 -12.02 0.38 -3.90
CA ASP A 156 -12.39 1.69 -3.34
C ASP A 156 -11.21 2.29 -2.54
N LEU A 157 -10.48 1.44 -1.79
CA LEU A 157 -9.26 1.85 -1.11
C LEU A 157 -8.25 2.45 -2.08
N PHE A 158 -7.93 1.73 -3.15
CA PHE A 158 -6.93 2.21 -4.11
C PHE A 158 -7.44 3.34 -5.00
N MET A 159 -8.76 3.45 -5.24
CA MET A 159 -9.34 4.57 -5.98
C MET A 159 -9.16 5.92 -5.27
N ARG A 160 -8.99 5.92 -3.94
CA ARG A 160 -8.66 7.13 -3.17
C ARG A 160 -7.18 7.45 -3.13
N SER A 161 -6.33 6.46 -3.38
CA SER A 161 -4.89 6.63 -3.28
C SER A 161 -4.38 7.64 -4.30
N LYS A 162 -3.42 8.46 -3.87
CA LYS A 162 -2.71 9.42 -4.71
C LYS A 162 -1.21 9.32 -4.45
N GLU A 163 -0.44 9.53 -5.50
CA GLU A 163 1.01 9.66 -5.38
C GLU A 163 1.38 11.07 -4.92
N VAL A 164 2.21 11.17 -3.88
CA VAL A 164 2.72 12.45 -3.36
C VAL A 164 4.25 12.41 -3.25
N LEU A 165 4.87 13.58 -3.28
CA LEU A 165 6.31 13.71 -3.02
C LEU A 165 6.60 13.51 -1.53
N LEU A 166 7.68 12.78 -1.22
CA LEU A 166 8.21 12.65 0.13
C LEU A 166 8.98 13.92 0.51
N GLN A 167 8.26 14.97 0.92
CA GLN A 167 8.86 16.28 1.20
C GLN A 167 9.80 16.25 2.40
N GLU A 168 9.44 15.54 3.46
CA GLU A 168 10.26 15.40 4.67
C GLU A 168 11.64 14.80 4.34
N ASP A 169 11.68 13.72 3.54
CA ASP A 169 12.94 13.11 3.10
C ASP A 169 13.80 14.06 2.27
N LEU A 170 13.18 14.85 1.38
CA LEU A 170 13.90 15.85 0.59
C LEU A 170 14.50 16.95 1.48
N GLU A 171 13.78 17.38 2.51
CA GLU A 171 14.25 18.36 3.49
C GLU A 171 15.42 17.79 4.32
N ASP A 172 15.30 16.55 4.80
CA ASP A 172 16.35 15.84 5.53
C ASP A 172 17.62 15.64 4.70
N TRP A 173 17.48 15.41 3.39
CA TRP A 173 18.61 15.34 2.45
C TRP A 173 19.14 16.71 2.02
N GLY A 174 18.50 17.81 2.44
CA GLY A 174 18.88 19.17 2.04
C GLY A 174 18.63 19.47 0.56
N ILE A 175 17.71 18.74 -0.08
CA ILE A 175 17.40 18.84 -1.51
C ILE A 175 16.19 19.75 -1.72
N LYS A 176 16.38 20.83 -2.45
CA LYS A 176 15.30 21.73 -2.82
C LYS A 176 14.61 21.24 -4.11
N PRO A 177 13.29 21.47 -4.28
CA PRO A 177 12.54 20.99 -5.44
C PRO A 177 13.15 21.37 -6.80
N TYR A 178 13.80 22.53 -6.93
CA TYR A 178 14.42 22.98 -8.19
C TYR A 178 15.68 22.19 -8.58
N GLN A 179 16.28 21.45 -7.65
CA GLN A 179 17.46 20.62 -7.92
C GLN A 179 17.09 19.29 -8.57
N ILE A 180 15.81 18.91 -8.51
CA ILE A 180 15.31 17.63 -8.99
C ILE A 180 15.06 17.71 -10.49
N TYR A 181 15.64 16.79 -11.26
CA TYR A 181 15.45 16.72 -12.70
C TYR A 181 15.41 15.27 -13.20
N LYS A 182 14.91 15.05 -14.41
CA LYS A 182 14.85 13.75 -15.06
C LYS A 182 15.35 13.89 -16.49
N LEU A 183 16.30 13.05 -16.90
CA LEU A 183 16.70 12.96 -18.30
C LEU A 183 15.61 12.22 -19.09
N LEU A 184 15.39 12.61 -20.35
CA LEU A 184 14.34 12.01 -21.19
C LEU A 184 14.52 10.50 -21.41
N THR A 185 15.74 10.00 -21.28
CA THR A 185 16.10 8.58 -21.48
C THR A 185 16.01 7.74 -20.21
N GLU A 186 15.65 8.34 -19.07
CA GLU A 186 15.69 7.69 -17.76
C GLU A 186 14.29 7.56 -17.17
N ASP A 187 14.06 6.49 -16.42
CA ASP A 187 12.82 6.25 -15.68
C ASP A 187 12.89 6.74 -14.22
N PHE A 188 14.00 7.33 -13.80
CA PHE A 188 14.24 7.88 -12.47
C PHE A 188 14.64 9.36 -12.48
N TRP A 189 14.62 9.99 -11.31
CA TRP A 189 15.02 11.38 -11.07
C TRP A 189 16.44 11.47 -10.52
N ARG A 190 17.06 12.64 -10.67
CA ARG A 190 18.40 12.97 -10.21
C ARG A 190 18.39 14.29 -9.45
N VAL A 191 19.46 14.53 -8.71
CA VAL A 191 19.71 15.77 -7.97
C VAL A 191 20.87 16.53 -8.60
N ARG A 192 20.68 17.81 -8.94
CA ARG A 192 21.78 18.67 -9.36
C ARG A 192 22.64 19.04 -8.15
N LYS A 193 23.94 18.73 -8.22
CA LYS A 193 24.93 19.28 -7.29
C LYS A 193 24.97 20.80 -7.46
N GLU A 194 24.85 21.54 -6.36
CA GLU A 194 25.19 22.96 -6.38
C GLU A 194 26.71 23.03 -6.54
N ASN A 195 27.18 23.78 -7.54
CA ASN A 195 28.59 24.16 -7.59
C ASN A 195 28.80 25.12 -6.42
N VAL A 196 29.42 24.63 -5.34
CA VAL A 196 29.98 25.47 -4.27
C VAL A 196 31.23 26.16 -4.79
#